data_AF-A0A6N8UXE4-F1
#
_entry.id   AF-A0A6N8UXE4-F1
#
_cell.length_a   1.000
_cell.length_b   1.000
_cell.length_c   1.000
_cell.angle_alpha   90.00
_cell.angle_beta   90.00
_cell.angle_gamma   90.00
#
_symmetry.space_group_name_H-M   'P 1'
#
loop_
_entity.id
_entity.type
_entity.pdbx_description
1 polymer ?
#
loop_
_entity_poly.entity_id
_entity_poly.type
_entity_poly.pdbx_seq_one_letter_code
_entity_poly.pdbx_strand_id
1 'polypeptide(L)'
;MPGTTVAGYGDCRRRLLAGAGLLLLVLLHAWPALAQGPTILQQAKEDEPEEATIAPGTDSFLATYLNVETLQYVLPGADSYELVPGDFPSADVYQGGQLVGYVFETYDTVRGLGYSRRPFHLMVGVRQDGVLSGVRLLAHVEPIAILGRTDEDFHQYLTQYTEIDTARGISMRLGLSDSVLEGEAIAMRETAGDTSDLVPVDAISRITTSSLLFMDAIMRGSRKVMRDRGSVLSADDLGRVLDLEQMTEQPWASLLEDSSIASRTVTVGELEAALEGDANTALPRSVRYAGADEPVAEVYAAFVTPAGIGINILDRRWYDQYVSAGRSVGDVVIWVGFRGPIGFRDTRATAVAPEVYDNLRIRQDDRTIALTPELFKALPFHHIAEAPTLDDQGLFYFAPGTGPDPTRPWSLEYVVDGDLARGAPEDAVPASAVFPVTYAIPARYVRAEPLPLPPVETAAAALDSGLDWQGIWRDQPVTVALGFATALAVILTLTFQRLIVRNRTLYRVIRIGLLVWIVGWLGIVAGGQLTVLHLMNVVQVPFYGGGFAGFLAEPLITIVGIAALVTLPFWGRSLFCGWLCPYGAMQELLGRLARTFRVRRPHIPPLWT
;
A
#
# COMPACT_ATOMS: atom_id res chain seq x y z
N MET A 1 -70.39 58.97 47.97
CA MET A 1 -71.10 59.74 46.94
C MET A 1 -70.54 61.16 46.92
N PRO A 2 -70.54 61.91 45.81
CA PRO A 2 -70.41 61.55 44.39
C PRO A 2 -69.47 62.53 43.62
N GLY A 3 -69.32 62.33 42.30
CA GLY A 3 -68.86 63.34 41.31
C GLY A 3 -67.35 63.34 41.03
N THR A 4 -66.83 63.39 39.79
CA THR A 4 -67.39 63.73 38.47
C THR A 4 -66.34 63.34 37.41
N THR A 5 -66.80 62.80 36.27
CA THR A 5 -66.30 62.89 34.86
C THR A 5 -64.78 62.97 34.57
N VAL A 6 -64.23 62.34 33.53
CA VAL A 6 -64.24 62.85 32.13
C VAL A 6 -63.67 61.77 31.16
N ALA A 7 -64.34 61.65 30.01
CA ALA A 7 -63.92 61.30 28.64
C ALA A 7 -62.72 60.37 28.33
N GLY A 8 -62.90 59.57 27.26
CA GLY A 8 -61.77 59.25 26.37
C GLY A 8 -61.63 57.83 25.83
N TYR A 9 -62.71 57.05 25.66
CA TYR A 9 -62.66 55.82 24.88
C TYR A 9 -62.63 56.17 23.37
N GLY A 10 -61.44 56.23 22.78
CA GLY A 10 -61.32 56.46 21.34
C GLY A 10 -59.90 56.47 20.77
N ASP A 11 -58.87 56.71 21.57
CA ASP A 11 -57.54 57.05 21.00
C ASP A 11 -56.39 56.08 21.37
N CYS A 12 -56.65 55.02 22.15
CA CYS A 12 -55.60 54.09 22.58
C CYS A 12 -55.41 52.87 21.64
N ARG A 13 -56.44 52.49 20.85
CA ARG A 13 -56.36 51.34 19.94
C ARG A 13 -55.66 51.64 18.60
N ARG A 14 -55.61 52.91 18.17
CA ARG A 14 -54.88 53.33 16.96
C ARG A 14 -53.39 53.53 17.19
N ARG A 15 -52.96 53.89 18.41
CA ARG A 15 -51.53 54.07 18.72
C ARG A 15 -50.77 52.75 18.93
N LEU A 16 -51.45 51.70 19.39
CA LEU A 16 -50.85 50.35 19.53
C LEU A 16 -50.66 49.61 18.19
N LEU A 17 -51.58 49.80 17.22
CA LEU A 17 -51.43 49.22 15.88
C LEU A 17 -50.42 49.98 15.01
N ALA A 18 -50.26 51.30 15.21
CA ALA A 18 -49.22 52.08 14.54
C ALA A 18 -47.81 51.78 15.09
N GLY A 19 -47.68 51.51 16.40
CA GLY A 19 -46.40 51.15 17.03
C GLY A 19 -45.90 49.74 16.68
N ALA A 20 -46.80 48.76 16.59
CA ALA A 20 -46.44 47.39 16.21
C ALA A 20 -46.08 47.28 14.70
N GLY A 21 -46.74 48.06 13.84
CA GLY A 21 -46.40 48.12 12.41
C GLY A 21 -45.05 48.79 12.13
N LEU A 22 -44.69 49.84 12.88
CA LEU A 22 -43.41 50.52 12.72
C LEU A 22 -42.22 49.68 13.23
N LEU A 23 -42.41 48.90 14.31
CA LEU A 23 -41.39 47.99 14.83
C LEU A 23 -41.18 46.76 13.92
N LEU A 24 -42.24 46.25 13.27
CA LEU A 24 -42.08 45.20 12.25
C LEU A 24 -41.39 45.72 10.98
N LEU A 25 -41.67 46.95 10.54
CA LEU A 25 -41.04 47.57 9.37
C LEU A 25 -39.58 47.96 9.61
N VAL A 26 -39.21 48.39 10.83
CA VAL A 26 -37.80 48.64 11.19
C VAL A 26 -37.03 47.32 11.34
N LEU A 27 -37.65 46.24 11.84
CA LEU A 27 -37.00 44.92 11.89
C LEU A 27 -36.90 44.25 10.51
N LEU A 28 -37.83 44.52 9.58
CA LEU A 28 -37.77 44.03 8.19
C LEU A 28 -36.82 44.84 7.29
N HIS A 29 -36.57 46.12 7.59
CA HIS A 29 -35.60 46.95 6.85
C HIS A 29 -34.21 47.04 7.48
N ALA A 30 -34.02 46.63 8.75
CA ALA A 30 -32.70 46.55 9.38
C ALA A 30 -32.03 45.16 9.23
N TRP A 31 -32.77 44.14 8.75
CA TRP A 31 -32.21 42.79 8.56
C TRP A 31 -31.06 42.67 7.55
N PRO A 32 -30.96 43.49 6.47
CA PRO A 32 -29.80 43.42 5.59
C PRO A 32 -28.60 44.25 6.10
N ALA A 33 -28.71 44.99 7.21
CA ALA A 33 -27.66 45.89 7.71
C ALA A 33 -26.88 45.35 8.93
N LEU A 34 -27.37 44.29 9.59
CA LEU A 34 -26.67 43.62 10.72
C LEU A 34 -26.12 42.24 10.37
N ALA A 35 -26.24 41.82 9.10
CA ALA A 35 -25.68 40.58 8.56
C ALA A 35 -24.42 40.84 7.71
N GLN A 36 -23.65 41.88 8.01
CA GLN A 36 -22.34 42.10 7.40
C GLN A 36 -21.27 41.49 8.30
N GLY A 37 -20.86 40.26 7.95
CA GLY A 37 -19.57 39.73 8.38
C GLY A 37 -18.42 40.65 7.92
N PRO A 38 -17.21 40.47 8.45
CA PRO A 38 -16.08 41.34 8.14
C PRO A 38 -15.87 41.49 6.63
N THR A 39 -15.75 42.73 6.16
CA THR A 39 -15.76 43.18 4.76
C THR A 39 -14.65 42.56 3.88
N ILE A 40 -13.68 41.86 4.48
CA ILE A 40 -12.66 41.06 3.78
C ILE A 40 -13.27 39.88 2.98
N LEU A 41 -14.46 39.39 3.36
CA LEU A 41 -15.12 38.26 2.68
C LEU A 41 -16.14 38.68 1.62
N GLN A 42 -16.37 39.98 1.40
CA GLN A 42 -17.39 40.47 0.45
C GLN A 42 -16.82 40.99 -0.88
N GLN A 43 -15.51 41.10 -1.03
CA GLN A 43 -14.87 41.48 -2.30
C GLN A 43 -14.32 40.30 -3.11
N ALA A 44 -14.86 39.09 -2.95
CA ALA A 44 -14.52 37.95 -3.81
C ALA A 44 -15.77 37.17 -4.22
N LYS A 45 -16.67 37.87 -4.92
CA LYS A 45 -17.64 37.26 -5.82
C LYS A 45 -17.82 38.13 -7.07
N GLU A 46 -16.70 38.64 -7.57
CA GLU A 46 -16.56 38.75 -9.02
C GLU A 46 -16.34 37.32 -9.50
N ASP A 47 -16.98 36.96 -10.61
CA ASP A 47 -16.77 35.71 -11.30
C ASP A 47 -15.28 35.60 -11.67
N GLU A 48 -14.45 35.11 -10.73
CA GLU A 48 -13.13 34.60 -11.06
C GLU A 48 -13.36 33.47 -12.06
N PRO A 49 -12.64 33.43 -13.18
CA PRO A 49 -12.80 32.38 -14.16
C PRO A 49 -12.61 31.03 -13.47
N GLU A 50 -13.71 30.29 -13.36
CA GLU A 50 -13.71 28.84 -13.29
C GLU A 50 -12.80 28.39 -14.44
N GLU A 51 -11.68 27.76 -14.09
CA GLU A 51 -10.52 27.52 -14.95
C GLU A 51 -9.77 28.78 -15.41
N ALA A 52 -8.96 29.34 -14.51
CA ALA A 52 -7.54 29.39 -14.89
C ALA A 52 -7.04 27.94 -14.98
N THR A 53 -7.37 27.26 -16.08
CA THR A 53 -6.40 26.38 -16.69
C THR A 53 -5.11 27.19 -16.66
N ILE A 54 -4.15 26.77 -15.85
CA ILE A 54 -2.76 27.07 -16.18
C ILE A 54 -2.62 26.37 -17.53
N ALA A 55 -2.97 27.09 -18.60
CA ALA A 55 -2.58 26.78 -19.95
C ALA A 55 -1.13 26.35 -19.85
N PRO A 56 -0.69 25.28 -20.55
CA PRO A 56 0.70 24.83 -20.48
C PRO A 56 1.60 25.98 -20.91
N GLY A 57 1.98 26.80 -19.93
CA GLY A 57 3.05 27.75 -20.02
C GLY A 57 4.28 26.90 -20.13
N THR A 58 5.07 27.18 -21.14
CA THR A 58 6.35 26.57 -21.48
C THR A 58 7.39 26.58 -20.34
N ASP A 59 7.06 27.10 -19.17
CA ASP A 59 7.96 27.19 -18.02
C ASP A 59 7.58 26.11 -17.00
N SER A 60 8.37 25.03 -16.98
CA SER A 60 8.29 23.98 -15.97
C SER A 60 8.55 24.58 -14.57
N PHE A 61 7.68 24.26 -13.60
CA PHE A 61 7.89 24.63 -12.20
C PHE A 61 9.19 24.02 -11.66
N LEU A 62 9.55 22.81 -12.09
CA LEU A 62 10.84 22.21 -11.76
C LEU A 62 12.00 23.15 -12.12
N ALA A 63 12.01 23.73 -13.33
CA ALA A 63 13.06 24.65 -13.76
C ALA A 63 13.13 25.93 -12.90
N THR A 64 12.04 26.32 -12.25
CA THR A 64 11.99 27.47 -11.34
C THR A 64 12.65 27.17 -9.98
N TYR A 65 12.47 25.96 -9.47
CA TYR A 65 12.93 25.57 -8.12
C TYR A 65 14.25 24.78 -8.10
N LEU A 66 14.64 24.18 -9.23
CA LEU A 66 15.80 23.31 -9.32
C LEU A 66 17.11 24.11 -9.37
N ASN A 67 17.97 23.85 -8.40
CA ASN A 67 19.36 24.31 -8.37
C ASN A 67 20.20 23.29 -7.60
N VAL A 68 21.53 23.46 -7.57
CA VAL A 68 22.43 22.48 -6.94
C VAL A 68 22.15 22.30 -5.44
N GLU A 69 21.73 23.36 -4.73
CA GLU A 69 21.40 23.28 -3.31
C GLU A 69 20.12 22.45 -3.09
N THR A 70 19.03 22.75 -3.81
CA THR A 70 17.77 22.02 -3.70
C THR A 70 17.90 20.58 -4.18
N LEU A 71 18.74 20.33 -5.18
CA LEU A 71 19.08 19.01 -5.68
C LEU A 71 19.73 18.12 -4.59
N GLN A 72 20.66 18.67 -3.81
CA GLN A 72 21.36 17.92 -2.76
C GLN A 72 20.44 17.49 -1.61
N TYR A 73 19.29 18.16 -1.41
CA TYR A 73 18.30 17.74 -0.42
C TYR A 73 17.58 16.45 -0.82
N VAL A 74 17.35 16.24 -2.11
CA VAL A 74 16.56 15.11 -2.61
C VAL A 74 17.44 13.98 -3.17
N LEU A 75 18.63 14.29 -3.66
CA LEU A 75 19.67 13.34 -4.08
C LEU A 75 21.03 13.77 -3.51
N PRO A 76 21.37 13.31 -2.29
CA PRO A 76 22.65 13.65 -1.66
C PRO A 76 23.85 13.25 -2.52
N GLY A 77 24.79 14.18 -2.70
CA GLY A 77 26.01 13.95 -3.47
C GLY A 77 25.91 14.30 -4.96
N ALA A 78 24.72 14.63 -5.47
CA ALA A 78 24.56 15.16 -6.82
C ALA A 78 25.26 16.52 -6.99
N ASP A 79 25.89 16.72 -8.16
CA ASP A 79 26.66 17.93 -8.50
C ASP A 79 26.18 18.64 -9.77
N SER A 80 25.40 17.96 -10.62
CA SER A 80 24.90 18.49 -11.88
C SER A 80 23.59 17.82 -12.29
N TYR A 81 22.85 18.48 -13.17
CA TYR A 81 21.56 18.00 -13.68
C TYR A 81 21.33 18.46 -15.12
N GLU A 82 20.47 17.74 -15.84
CA GLU A 82 19.98 18.08 -17.17
C GLU A 82 18.46 18.03 -17.19
N LEU A 83 17.80 19.12 -17.58
CA LEU A 83 16.34 19.17 -17.69
C LEU A 83 15.86 18.34 -18.88
N VAL A 84 14.85 17.51 -18.63
CA VAL A 84 14.18 16.68 -19.62
C VAL A 84 12.74 17.18 -19.77
N PRO A 85 12.42 17.89 -20.88
CA PRO A 85 11.07 18.29 -21.19
C PRO A 85 10.24 17.10 -21.71
N GLY A 86 8.91 17.20 -21.67
CA GLY A 86 8.02 16.16 -22.18
C GLY A 86 6.67 16.16 -21.45
N ASP A 87 5.95 15.04 -21.55
CA ASP A 87 4.68 14.83 -20.84
C ASP A 87 4.87 14.75 -19.32
N PHE A 88 6.08 14.33 -18.88
CA PHE A 88 6.48 14.27 -17.48
C PHE A 88 7.79 15.06 -17.26
N PRO A 89 7.73 16.41 -17.21
CA PRO A 89 8.91 17.24 -17.02
C PRO A 89 9.72 16.84 -15.78
N SER A 90 11.00 16.58 -15.98
CA SER A 90 11.91 16.02 -14.97
C SER A 90 13.34 16.46 -15.26
N ALA A 91 14.29 16.00 -14.44
CA ALA A 91 15.72 16.23 -14.63
C ALA A 91 16.50 14.94 -14.39
N ASP A 92 17.46 14.66 -15.28
CA ASP A 92 18.45 13.61 -15.09
C ASP A 92 19.57 14.17 -14.22
N VAL A 93 19.99 13.44 -13.19
CA VAL A 93 20.86 13.93 -12.14
C VAL A 93 22.16 13.15 -12.08
N TYR A 94 23.28 13.86 -11.97
CA TYR A 94 24.62 13.29 -12.06
C TYR A 94 25.47 13.58 -10.82
N GLN A 95 26.38 12.64 -10.55
CA GLN A 95 27.47 12.79 -9.58
C GLN A 95 28.77 12.39 -10.27
N GLY A 96 29.73 13.30 -10.36
CA GLY A 96 31.00 13.06 -11.05
C GLY A 96 30.84 12.67 -12.53
N GLY A 97 29.75 13.11 -13.17
CA GLY A 97 29.40 12.76 -14.55
C GLY A 97 28.71 11.40 -14.73
N GLN A 98 28.47 10.65 -13.65
CA GLN A 98 27.67 9.42 -13.69
C GLN A 98 26.22 9.74 -13.33
N LEU A 99 25.26 9.25 -14.13
CA LEU A 99 23.83 9.34 -13.79
C LEU A 99 23.61 8.64 -12.45
N VAL A 100 22.92 9.26 -11.51
CA VAL A 100 22.59 8.70 -10.18
C VAL A 100 21.08 8.55 -9.98
N GLY A 101 20.27 9.35 -10.67
CA GLY A 101 18.82 9.29 -10.54
C GLY A 101 18.12 10.41 -11.31
N TYR A 102 16.88 10.65 -10.94
CA TYR A 102 15.99 11.61 -11.56
C TYR A 102 15.34 12.49 -10.48
N VAL A 103 15.05 13.73 -10.85
CA VAL A 103 14.28 14.67 -10.01
C VAL A 103 13.10 15.20 -10.79
N PHE A 104 11.96 15.35 -10.13
CA PHE A 104 10.78 15.95 -10.72
C PHE A 104 10.02 16.81 -9.72
N GLU A 105 9.13 17.64 -10.24
CA GLU A 105 8.17 18.43 -9.47
C GLU A 105 6.77 17.84 -9.64
N THR A 106 6.05 17.67 -8.53
CA THR A 106 4.79 16.93 -8.51
C THR A 106 3.68 17.56 -9.34
N TYR A 107 3.57 18.89 -9.38
CA TYR A 107 2.53 19.54 -10.17
C TYR A 107 2.79 19.43 -11.68
N ASP A 108 4.03 19.63 -12.11
CA ASP A 108 4.49 19.39 -13.48
C ASP A 108 4.18 17.96 -13.95
N THR A 109 4.39 16.97 -13.09
CA THR A 109 4.34 15.55 -13.46
C THR A 109 2.95 14.92 -13.34
N VAL A 110 2.20 15.23 -12.28
CA VAL A 110 0.91 14.58 -11.99
C VAL A 110 -0.26 15.54 -11.89
N ARG A 111 -0.03 16.86 -11.97
CA ARG A 111 -1.06 17.90 -11.80
C ARG A 111 -1.87 17.71 -10.50
N GLY A 112 -1.20 17.25 -9.44
CA GLY A 112 -1.82 16.97 -8.15
C GLY A 112 -2.34 18.25 -7.51
N LEU A 113 -3.57 18.22 -6.99
CA LEU A 113 -4.17 19.34 -6.26
C LEU A 113 -4.30 18.99 -4.79
N GLY A 114 -4.10 20.00 -3.94
CA GLY A 114 -4.26 19.88 -2.49
C GLY A 114 -5.73 19.92 -2.07
N TYR A 115 -5.97 19.90 -0.75
CA TYR A 115 -7.33 19.94 -0.18
C TYR A 115 -8.10 21.19 -0.62
N SER A 116 -7.41 22.33 -0.74
CA SER A 116 -7.99 23.60 -1.19
C SER A 116 -8.20 23.70 -2.70
N ARG A 117 -7.98 22.60 -3.46
CA ARG A 117 -7.99 22.55 -4.93
C ARG A 117 -6.97 23.48 -5.59
N ARG A 118 -5.90 23.81 -4.85
CA ARG A 118 -4.78 24.60 -5.35
C ARG A 118 -3.56 23.69 -5.53
N PRO A 119 -2.64 24.05 -6.44
CA PRO A 119 -1.38 23.34 -6.59
C PRO A 119 -0.59 23.29 -5.28
N PHE A 120 0.11 22.18 -5.08
CA PHE A 120 1.21 22.07 -4.15
C PHE A 120 2.44 21.61 -4.93
N HIS A 121 3.61 21.99 -4.44
CA HIS A 121 4.86 21.76 -5.13
C HIS A 121 5.82 21.01 -4.23
N LEU A 122 6.08 19.75 -4.59
CA LEU A 122 7.08 18.90 -3.97
C LEU A 122 8.15 18.58 -5.00
N MET A 123 9.41 18.75 -4.63
CA MET A 123 10.54 18.19 -5.35
C MET A 123 10.78 16.77 -4.86
N VAL A 124 10.86 15.82 -5.77
CA VAL A 124 11.06 14.40 -5.45
C VAL A 124 12.29 13.90 -6.18
N GLY A 125 13.21 13.28 -5.44
CA GLY A 125 14.37 12.59 -5.98
C GLY A 125 14.18 11.08 -5.94
N VAL A 126 14.38 10.42 -7.08
CA VAL A 126 14.31 8.97 -7.23
C VAL A 126 15.61 8.45 -7.83
N ARG A 127 16.18 7.40 -7.26
CA ARG A 127 17.38 6.75 -7.78
C ARG A 127 17.06 5.89 -9.00
N GLN A 128 18.08 5.52 -9.77
CA GLN A 128 17.92 4.63 -10.93
C GLN A 128 17.36 3.25 -10.60
N ASP A 129 17.55 2.78 -9.37
CA ASP A 129 16.99 1.52 -8.86
C ASP A 129 15.48 1.63 -8.51
N GLY A 130 14.87 2.81 -8.67
CA GLY A 130 13.46 3.04 -8.37
C GLY A 130 13.17 3.30 -6.90
N VAL A 131 14.20 3.55 -6.07
CA VAL A 131 14.03 3.91 -4.67
C VAL A 131 14.04 5.43 -4.49
N LEU A 132 13.11 5.95 -3.69
CA LEU A 132 13.04 7.36 -3.31
C LEU A 132 14.25 7.74 -2.45
N SER A 133 14.97 8.77 -2.87
CA SER A 133 16.12 9.32 -2.15
C SER A 133 15.73 10.47 -1.23
N GLY A 134 14.71 11.25 -1.58
CA GLY A 134 14.25 12.37 -0.77
C GLY A 134 13.09 13.14 -1.38
N VAL A 135 12.33 13.82 -0.51
CA VAL A 135 11.22 14.67 -0.90
C VAL A 135 11.29 16.00 -0.15
N ARG A 136 11.17 17.10 -0.88
CA ARG A 136 11.23 18.46 -0.33
C ARG A 136 9.98 19.25 -0.69
N LEU A 137 9.33 19.84 0.32
CA LEU A 137 8.26 20.81 0.11
C LEU A 137 8.84 22.13 -0.42
N LEU A 138 8.35 22.57 -1.58
CA LEU A 138 8.75 23.81 -2.24
C LEU A 138 7.74 24.95 -1.99
N ALA A 139 6.44 24.65 -2.18
CA ALA A 139 5.36 25.60 -1.98
C ALA A 139 4.01 24.88 -1.77
N HIS A 140 3.11 25.48 -0.98
CA HIS A 140 1.72 25.03 -0.83
C HIS A 140 0.84 26.19 -0.37
N VAL A 141 -0.48 26.00 -0.48
CA VAL A 141 -1.49 26.92 0.07
C VAL A 141 -2.56 26.16 0.87
N GLU A 142 -2.14 25.08 1.50
CA GLU A 142 -2.97 24.28 2.41
C GLU A 142 -3.34 25.09 3.67
N PRO A 143 -4.61 25.05 4.14
CA PRO A 143 -5.06 25.82 5.29
C PRO A 143 -4.66 25.15 6.61
N ILE A 144 -3.36 24.91 6.82
CA ILE A 144 -2.86 24.12 7.96
C ILE A 144 -2.87 24.91 9.27
N ALA A 145 -2.66 26.23 9.22
CA ALA A 145 -2.57 27.08 10.39
C ALA A 145 -3.89 27.12 11.19
N ILE A 146 -5.03 27.14 10.50
CA ILE A 146 -6.36 27.08 11.14
C ILE A 146 -6.63 25.74 11.83
N LEU A 147 -5.86 24.69 11.48
CA LEU A 147 -5.93 23.36 12.07
C LEU A 147 -4.86 23.13 13.16
N GLY A 148 -4.09 24.17 13.49
CA GLY A 148 -3.02 24.11 14.49
C GLY A 148 -1.77 23.36 14.02
N ARG A 149 -1.51 23.35 12.70
CA ARG A 149 -0.36 22.71 12.06
C ARG A 149 0.56 23.74 11.41
N THR A 150 1.80 23.33 11.16
CA THR A 150 2.91 24.16 10.67
C THR A 150 3.58 23.49 9.46
N ASP A 151 4.34 24.27 8.69
CA ASP A 151 5.09 23.75 7.54
C ASP A 151 6.13 22.69 7.99
N GLU A 152 6.59 22.77 9.24
CA GLU A 152 7.48 21.77 9.84
C GLU A 152 6.81 20.40 9.97
N ASP A 153 5.50 20.34 10.23
CA ASP A 153 4.76 19.06 10.22
C ASP A 153 4.84 18.40 8.84
N PHE A 154 4.78 19.19 7.75
CA PHE A 154 4.97 18.67 6.39
C PHE A 154 6.42 18.26 6.14
N HIS A 155 7.40 19.05 6.56
CA HIS A 155 8.81 18.68 6.42
C HIS A 155 9.10 17.36 7.12
N GLN A 156 8.66 17.19 8.37
CA GLN A 156 8.78 15.95 9.12
C GLN A 156 8.04 14.78 8.45
N TYR A 157 6.84 15.03 7.90
CA TYR A 157 6.10 14.01 7.18
C TYR A 157 6.87 13.49 5.95
N LEU A 158 7.46 14.40 5.17
CA LEU A 158 8.14 14.08 3.92
C LEU A 158 9.47 13.34 4.11
N THR A 159 10.13 13.45 5.27
CA THR A 159 11.36 12.67 5.54
C THR A 159 11.11 11.16 5.61
N GLN A 160 9.87 10.72 5.84
CA GLN A 160 9.50 9.31 5.87
C GLN A 160 9.61 8.62 4.50
N TYR A 161 9.71 9.38 3.41
CA TYR A 161 9.73 8.85 2.04
C TYR A 161 11.11 8.41 1.56
N THR A 162 12.17 8.64 2.32
CA THR A 162 13.52 8.14 1.96
C THR A 162 13.58 6.62 2.06
N GLU A 163 14.30 5.99 1.14
CA GLU A 163 14.49 4.52 1.07
C GLU A 163 13.20 3.71 0.79
N ILE A 164 12.15 4.38 0.30
CA ILE A 164 10.94 3.68 -0.16
C ILE A 164 11.10 3.27 -1.62
N ASP A 165 11.00 1.98 -1.89
CA ASP A 165 10.88 1.43 -3.24
C ASP A 165 9.54 1.83 -3.87
N THR A 166 9.60 2.51 -5.02
CA THR A 166 8.43 3.01 -5.73
C THR A 166 7.53 1.89 -6.28
N ALA A 167 8.02 0.65 -6.39
CA ALA A 167 7.22 -0.52 -6.75
C ALA A 167 6.19 -0.88 -5.67
N ARG A 168 6.51 -0.62 -4.41
CA ARG A 168 5.65 -0.99 -3.27
C ARG A 168 4.54 0.03 -3.06
N GLY A 169 3.41 -0.44 -2.54
CA GLY A 169 2.34 0.42 -2.04
C GLY A 169 2.64 0.99 -0.65
N ILE A 170 1.85 2.00 -0.26
CA ILE A 170 1.98 2.70 1.03
C ILE A 170 0.75 2.41 1.89
N SER A 171 0.99 2.03 3.14
CA SER A 171 -0.04 1.94 4.17
C SER A 171 0.01 3.21 5.04
N MET A 172 -0.82 4.18 4.72
CA MET A 172 -0.90 5.41 5.49
C MET A 172 -1.59 5.16 6.84
N ARG A 173 -0.91 5.50 7.93
CA ARG A 173 -1.39 5.29 9.31
C ARG A 173 -1.76 6.61 9.96
N LEU A 174 -2.79 6.60 10.79
CA LEU A 174 -3.18 7.75 11.60
C LEU A 174 -2.94 7.43 13.07
N GLY A 175 -2.03 8.18 13.70
CA GLY A 175 -1.89 8.15 15.15
C GLY A 175 -3.15 8.68 15.83
N LEU A 176 -3.70 7.90 16.76
CA LEU A 176 -4.82 8.33 17.60
C LEU A 176 -4.35 9.42 18.58
N SER A 177 -4.69 10.69 18.30
CA SER A 177 -4.49 11.80 19.23
C SER A 177 -5.61 11.81 20.30
N ASP A 178 -5.25 12.02 21.57
CA ASP A 178 -6.14 12.08 22.76
C ASP A 178 -6.89 10.78 23.14
N SER A 179 -6.44 9.63 22.63
CA SER A 179 -6.96 8.31 23.01
C SER A 179 -6.38 7.86 24.36
N VAL A 180 -7.24 7.30 25.23
CA VAL A 180 -6.83 6.62 26.48
C VAL A 180 -6.08 5.30 26.18
N LEU A 181 -6.22 4.79 24.96
CA LEU A 181 -5.41 3.71 24.43
C LEU A 181 -4.11 4.32 23.89
N GLU A 182 -3.03 4.24 24.68
CA GLU A 182 -1.69 4.56 24.22
C GLU A 182 -1.27 3.60 23.09
N GLY A 183 -0.87 4.15 21.94
CA GLY A 183 -0.03 3.43 20.96
C GLY A 183 -0.70 2.78 19.75
N GLU A 184 -2.00 2.97 19.49
CA GLU A 184 -2.62 2.40 18.28
C GLU A 184 -2.65 3.42 17.14
N ALA A 185 -1.80 3.22 16.12
CA ALA A 185 -1.91 3.89 14.83
C ALA A 185 -2.80 3.04 13.91
N ILE A 186 -3.90 3.62 13.43
CA ILE A 186 -4.88 2.91 12.60
C ILE A 186 -4.50 3.11 11.13
N ALA A 187 -4.41 2.03 10.37
CA ALA A 187 -4.27 2.14 8.92
C ALA A 187 -5.52 2.84 8.37
N MET A 188 -5.36 3.98 7.70
CA MET A 188 -6.49 4.70 7.08
C MET A 188 -7.10 3.93 5.90
N ARG A 189 -6.46 2.84 5.50
CA ARG A 189 -6.91 1.93 4.47
C ARG A 189 -7.27 0.60 5.14
N GLU A 190 -8.55 0.47 5.49
CA GLU A 190 -9.12 -0.76 6.06
C GLU A 190 -9.43 -1.82 4.98
N THR A 191 -9.51 -1.43 3.71
CA THR A 191 -9.96 -2.30 2.62
C THR A 191 -8.98 -2.25 1.45
N ALA A 192 -8.19 -3.32 1.30
CA ALA A 192 -7.18 -3.40 0.24
C ALA A 192 -6.53 -4.78 0.13
N GLY A 193 -7.30 -5.87 0.11
CA GLY A 193 -6.72 -7.21 -0.05
C GLY A 193 -5.53 -7.45 0.89
N ASP A 194 -4.45 -8.02 0.38
CA ASP A 194 -3.23 -8.22 1.16
C ASP A 194 -2.49 -6.89 1.40
N THR A 195 -2.16 -6.63 2.67
CA THR A 195 -1.51 -5.40 3.13
C THR A 195 -0.14 -5.65 3.77
N SER A 196 0.32 -6.90 3.80
CA SER A 196 1.58 -7.30 4.44
C SER A 196 2.80 -6.59 3.85
N ASP A 197 2.76 -6.33 2.55
CA ASP A 197 3.92 -5.88 1.77
C ASP A 197 3.97 -4.36 1.60
N LEU A 198 3.10 -3.63 2.30
CA LEU A 198 3.02 -2.18 2.18
C LEU A 198 3.94 -1.47 3.15
N VAL A 199 4.49 -0.35 2.71
CA VAL A 199 5.37 0.47 3.54
C VAL A 199 4.51 1.37 4.44
N PRO A 200 4.63 1.29 5.77
CA PRO A 200 3.88 2.16 6.67
C PRO A 200 4.41 3.59 6.60
N VAL A 201 3.51 4.57 6.48
CA VAL A 201 3.85 6.01 6.56
C VAL A 201 2.85 6.68 7.49
N ASP A 202 3.32 7.42 8.48
CA ASP A 202 2.45 8.13 9.41
C ASP A 202 1.93 9.42 8.78
N ALA A 203 0.61 9.55 8.71
CA ALA A 203 -0.07 10.77 8.28
C ALA A 203 -0.01 11.85 9.36
N ILE A 204 -0.14 13.10 8.93
CA ILE A 204 -0.25 14.21 9.86
C ILE A 204 -1.70 14.30 10.36
N SER A 205 -1.89 14.12 11.67
CA SER A 205 -3.21 14.23 12.30
C SER A 205 -3.85 15.60 12.02
N ARG A 206 -5.15 15.61 11.72
CA ARG A 206 -5.99 16.78 11.32
C ARG A 206 -5.78 17.29 9.88
N ILE A 207 -4.73 16.89 9.17
CA ILE A 207 -4.51 17.21 7.73
C ILE A 207 -4.27 15.94 6.91
N THR A 208 -5.06 14.91 7.20
CA THR A 208 -4.95 13.56 6.64
C THR A 208 -5.20 13.51 5.14
N THR A 209 -6.13 14.33 4.63
CA THR A 209 -6.41 14.44 3.19
C THR A 209 -5.18 14.96 2.44
N SER A 210 -4.53 16.02 2.94
CA SER A 210 -3.33 16.57 2.32
C SER A 210 -2.17 15.56 2.36
N SER A 211 -2.04 14.81 3.46
CA SER A 211 -1.08 13.70 3.56
C SER A 211 -1.31 12.65 2.46
N LEU A 212 -2.57 12.23 2.24
CA LEU A 212 -2.93 11.27 1.20
C LEU A 212 -2.59 11.79 -0.21
N LEU A 213 -2.90 13.05 -0.49
CA LEU A 213 -2.66 13.67 -1.80
C LEU A 213 -1.17 13.84 -2.08
N PHE A 214 -0.36 14.18 -1.07
CA PHE A 214 1.10 14.25 -1.19
C PHE A 214 1.69 12.87 -1.47
N MET A 215 1.31 11.86 -0.67
CA MET A 215 1.72 10.47 -0.86
C MET A 215 1.47 10.00 -2.28
N ASP A 216 0.25 10.21 -2.77
CA ASP A 216 -0.16 9.83 -4.11
C ASP A 216 0.66 10.55 -5.19
N ALA A 217 0.86 11.86 -5.06
CA ALA A 217 1.64 12.62 -6.03
C ALA A 217 3.13 12.21 -6.07
N ILE A 218 3.72 11.92 -4.91
CA ILE A 218 5.10 11.43 -4.80
C ILE A 218 5.22 10.06 -5.49
N MET A 219 4.39 9.10 -5.11
CA MET A 219 4.49 7.73 -5.62
C MET A 219 4.13 7.65 -7.10
N ARG A 220 3.02 8.26 -7.52
CA ARG A 220 2.60 8.26 -8.94
C ARG A 220 3.60 9.02 -9.82
N GLY A 221 4.07 10.19 -9.38
CA GLY A 221 5.04 10.97 -10.13
C GLY A 221 6.34 10.21 -10.34
N SER A 222 6.83 9.54 -9.29
CA SER A 222 8.05 8.75 -9.37
C SER A 222 7.90 7.60 -10.36
N ARG A 223 6.77 6.89 -10.32
CA ARG A 223 6.50 5.79 -11.26
C ARG A 223 6.41 6.26 -12.71
N LYS A 224 5.76 7.41 -12.96
CA LYS A 224 5.69 8.00 -14.31
C LYS A 224 7.08 8.35 -14.83
N VAL A 225 7.89 9.07 -14.04
CA VAL A 225 9.26 9.46 -14.44
C VAL A 225 10.14 8.23 -14.67
N MET A 226 10.07 7.23 -13.79
CA MET A 226 10.84 5.99 -13.95
C MET A 226 10.44 5.24 -15.24
N ARG A 227 9.13 5.10 -15.52
CA ARG A 227 8.66 4.42 -16.73
C ARG A 227 8.95 5.21 -18.00
N ASP A 228 8.92 6.54 -17.95
CA ASP A 228 9.32 7.42 -19.06
C ASP A 228 10.79 7.21 -19.44
N ARG A 229 11.64 6.90 -18.46
CA ARG A 229 13.05 6.51 -18.67
C ARG A 229 13.24 5.03 -19.04
N GLY A 230 12.16 4.29 -19.27
CA GLY A 230 12.19 2.88 -19.66
C GLY A 230 12.47 1.90 -18.52
N SER A 231 12.47 2.36 -17.27
CA SER A 231 12.68 1.49 -16.11
C SER A 231 11.45 0.63 -15.83
N VAL A 232 11.70 -0.64 -15.48
CA VAL A 232 10.67 -1.55 -14.97
C VAL A 232 10.82 -1.65 -13.46
N LEU A 233 9.76 -1.26 -12.75
CA LEU A 233 9.80 -1.09 -11.30
C LEU A 233 9.75 -2.43 -10.55
N SER A 234 9.04 -3.42 -11.09
CA SER A 234 9.07 -4.80 -10.63
C SER A 234 8.63 -5.76 -11.73
N ALA A 235 8.83 -7.06 -11.54
CA ALA A 235 8.36 -8.08 -12.47
C ALA A 235 6.82 -8.05 -12.67
N ASP A 236 6.10 -7.64 -11.62
CA ASP A 236 4.64 -7.58 -11.57
C ASP A 236 4.07 -6.19 -11.92
N ASP A 237 4.90 -5.23 -12.35
CA ASP A 237 4.43 -3.88 -12.72
C ASP A 237 3.43 -3.95 -13.88
N LEU A 238 2.19 -3.52 -13.64
CA LEU A 238 1.15 -3.46 -14.67
C LEU A 238 1.54 -2.54 -15.82
N GLY A 239 2.32 -1.48 -15.55
CA GLY A 239 2.83 -0.54 -16.54
C GLY A 239 3.73 -1.20 -17.59
N ARG A 240 4.23 -2.42 -17.31
CA ARG A 240 4.99 -3.25 -18.26
C ARG A 240 4.13 -3.71 -19.43
N VAL A 241 2.86 -4.02 -19.17
CA VAL A 241 1.94 -4.64 -20.14
C VAL A 241 0.78 -3.72 -20.53
N LEU A 242 0.41 -2.78 -19.66
CA LEU A 242 -0.64 -1.80 -19.88
C LEU A 242 -0.06 -0.38 -20.02
N ASP A 243 -0.72 0.43 -20.85
CA ASP A 243 -0.60 1.88 -20.79
C ASP A 243 -1.57 2.40 -19.72
N LEU A 244 -1.01 2.76 -18.57
CA LEU A 244 -1.78 3.26 -17.42
C LEU A 244 -2.04 4.77 -17.51
N GLU A 245 -1.30 5.47 -18.36
CA GLU A 245 -1.23 6.94 -18.36
C GLU A 245 -2.11 7.57 -19.42
N GLN A 246 -2.47 6.81 -20.46
CA GLN A 246 -3.39 7.27 -21.50
C GLN A 246 -4.71 7.74 -20.88
N MET A 247 -4.99 9.04 -21.05
CA MET A 247 -6.22 9.68 -20.59
C MET A 247 -6.83 10.51 -21.71
N THR A 248 -8.12 10.29 -21.97
CA THR A 248 -8.94 11.10 -22.86
C THR A 248 -10.33 11.14 -22.27
N GLU A 249 -10.91 12.33 -22.14
CA GLU A 249 -12.28 12.47 -21.65
C GLU A 249 -13.27 11.83 -22.61
N GLN A 250 -14.19 11.03 -22.07
CA GLN A 250 -15.18 10.29 -22.86
C GLN A 250 -16.54 10.28 -22.17
N PRO A 251 -17.64 10.42 -22.92
CA PRO A 251 -18.98 10.27 -22.36
C PRO A 251 -19.27 8.79 -22.06
N TRP A 252 -20.26 8.55 -21.17
CA TRP A 252 -20.66 7.20 -20.75
C TRP A 252 -20.93 6.25 -21.91
N ALA A 253 -21.64 6.71 -22.94
CA ALA A 253 -21.95 5.90 -24.12
C ALA A 253 -20.69 5.40 -24.84
N SER A 254 -19.66 6.24 -24.97
CA SER A 254 -18.42 5.85 -25.65
C SER A 254 -17.63 4.79 -24.87
N LEU A 255 -17.65 4.83 -23.54
CA LEU A 255 -17.01 3.79 -22.71
C LEU A 255 -17.69 2.42 -22.85
N LEU A 256 -18.99 2.40 -23.11
CA LEU A 256 -19.71 1.16 -23.41
C LEU A 256 -19.40 0.67 -24.82
N GLU A 257 -19.44 1.57 -25.81
CA GLU A 257 -19.17 1.25 -27.23
C GLU A 257 -17.75 0.70 -27.44
N ASP A 258 -16.77 1.23 -26.74
CA ASP A 258 -15.37 0.82 -26.90
C ASP A 258 -14.93 -0.28 -25.92
N SER A 259 -15.87 -0.80 -25.12
CA SER A 259 -15.65 -1.86 -24.12
C SER A 259 -14.74 -1.48 -22.94
N SER A 260 -14.50 -0.18 -22.70
CA SER A 260 -13.89 0.29 -21.44
C SER A 260 -14.76 -0.07 -20.22
N ILE A 261 -16.08 -0.13 -20.40
CA ILE A 261 -17.06 -0.69 -19.47
C ILE A 261 -17.80 -1.82 -20.18
N ALA A 262 -17.80 -3.01 -19.58
CA ALA A 262 -18.72 -4.07 -19.99
C ALA A 262 -20.03 -3.93 -19.23
N SER A 263 -21.15 -4.20 -19.90
CA SER A 263 -22.46 -4.24 -19.29
C SER A 263 -23.28 -5.45 -19.72
N ARG A 264 -24.21 -5.87 -18.87
CA ARG A 264 -25.21 -6.90 -19.19
C ARG A 264 -26.51 -6.60 -18.47
N THR A 265 -27.60 -6.59 -19.22
CA THR A 265 -28.96 -6.61 -18.66
C THR A 265 -29.43 -8.06 -18.58
N VAL A 266 -29.90 -8.47 -17.40
CA VAL A 266 -30.57 -9.75 -17.15
C VAL A 266 -32.05 -9.47 -16.98
N THR A 267 -32.89 -10.10 -17.80
CA THR A 267 -34.35 -9.94 -17.72
C THR A 267 -35.01 -11.04 -16.90
N VAL A 268 -36.25 -10.81 -16.47
CA VAL A 268 -37.03 -11.83 -15.74
C VAL A 268 -37.25 -13.07 -16.60
N GLY A 269 -37.51 -12.91 -17.90
CA GLY A 269 -37.68 -14.03 -18.82
C GLY A 269 -36.42 -14.86 -19.00
N GLU A 270 -35.23 -14.23 -19.04
CA GLU A 270 -33.95 -14.97 -19.06
C GLU A 270 -33.71 -15.74 -17.76
N LEU A 271 -34.05 -15.15 -16.62
CA LEU A 271 -33.95 -15.80 -15.32
C LEU A 271 -34.90 -16.99 -15.20
N GLU A 272 -36.15 -16.83 -15.62
CA GLU A 272 -37.14 -17.90 -15.63
C GLU A 272 -36.64 -19.07 -16.48
N ALA A 273 -36.22 -18.81 -17.72
CA ALA A 273 -35.69 -19.83 -18.62
C ALA A 273 -34.43 -20.53 -18.07
N ALA A 274 -33.55 -19.80 -17.37
CA ALA A 274 -32.34 -20.38 -16.78
C ALA A 274 -32.61 -21.27 -15.55
N LEU A 275 -33.73 -21.04 -14.86
CA LEU A 275 -34.17 -21.85 -13.71
C LEU A 275 -35.17 -22.95 -14.11
N GLU A 276 -35.58 -23.01 -15.39
CA GLU A 276 -36.47 -24.06 -15.90
C GLU A 276 -35.88 -25.46 -15.67
N GLY A 277 -36.75 -26.42 -15.33
CA GLY A 277 -36.40 -27.82 -15.15
C GLY A 277 -36.21 -28.26 -13.69
N ASP A 278 -36.15 -27.33 -12.74
CA ASP A 278 -36.21 -27.64 -11.31
C ASP A 278 -37.60 -27.37 -10.72
N ALA A 279 -38.33 -28.45 -10.41
CA ALA A 279 -39.67 -28.39 -9.83
C ALA A 279 -39.71 -27.78 -8.42
N ASN A 280 -38.56 -27.69 -7.74
CA ASN A 280 -38.45 -27.11 -6.40
C ASN A 280 -38.07 -25.63 -6.41
N THR A 281 -37.88 -25.04 -7.59
CA THR A 281 -37.41 -23.65 -7.73
C THR A 281 -38.50 -22.75 -8.28
N ALA A 282 -38.63 -21.56 -7.70
CA ALA A 282 -39.50 -20.49 -8.15
C ALA A 282 -38.69 -19.20 -8.32
N LEU A 283 -39.18 -18.27 -9.13
CA LEU A 283 -38.56 -16.95 -9.26
C LEU A 283 -38.46 -16.24 -7.89
N PRO A 284 -37.37 -15.49 -7.65
CA PRO A 284 -37.21 -14.68 -6.45
C PRO A 284 -38.40 -13.77 -6.20
N ARG A 285 -38.84 -13.64 -4.94
CA ARG A 285 -39.99 -12.83 -4.53
C ARG A 285 -39.99 -11.40 -5.07
N SER A 286 -38.82 -10.79 -5.21
CA SER A 286 -38.66 -9.40 -5.69
C SER A 286 -39.07 -9.22 -7.15
N VAL A 287 -39.01 -10.27 -7.97
CA VAL A 287 -39.28 -10.23 -9.41
C VAL A 287 -40.38 -11.20 -9.87
N ARG A 288 -40.91 -12.02 -8.96
CA ARG A 288 -41.91 -13.07 -9.24
C ARG A 288 -43.16 -12.61 -9.99
N TYR A 289 -43.55 -11.35 -9.84
CA TYR A 289 -44.75 -10.78 -10.46
C TYR A 289 -44.43 -9.71 -11.52
N ALA A 290 -43.15 -9.51 -11.84
CA ALA A 290 -42.71 -8.61 -12.90
C ALA A 290 -42.91 -9.25 -14.28
N GLY A 291 -43.05 -8.43 -15.31
CA GLY A 291 -43.14 -8.89 -16.70
C GLY A 291 -41.81 -9.49 -17.20
N ALA A 292 -41.87 -10.38 -18.20
CA ALA A 292 -40.69 -11.08 -18.73
C ALA A 292 -39.58 -10.15 -19.26
N ASP A 293 -39.96 -8.99 -19.82
CA ASP A 293 -39.03 -7.98 -20.36
C ASP A 293 -38.47 -7.03 -19.28
N GLU A 294 -38.96 -7.11 -18.03
CA GLU A 294 -38.44 -6.26 -16.95
C GLU A 294 -37.04 -6.71 -16.51
N PRO A 295 -36.15 -5.76 -16.14
CA PRO A 295 -34.79 -6.10 -15.72
C PRO A 295 -34.77 -6.65 -14.29
N VAL A 296 -34.10 -7.79 -14.10
CA VAL A 296 -33.68 -8.31 -12.79
C VAL A 296 -32.47 -7.52 -12.28
N ALA A 297 -31.49 -7.32 -13.16
CA ALA A 297 -30.31 -6.51 -12.90
C ALA A 297 -29.68 -6.03 -14.22
N GLU A 298 -29.18 -4.80 -14.24
CA GLU A 298 -28.14 -4.33 -15.15
C GLU A 298 -26.82 -4.35 -14.38
N VAL A 299 -25.86 -5.11 -14.87
CA VAL A 299 -24.55 -5.31 -14.25
C VAL A 299 -23.49 -4.64 -15.11
N TYR A 300 -22.57 -3.92 -14.47
CA TYR A 300 -21.47 -3.19 -15.10
C TYR A 300 -20.14 -3.62 -14.47
N ALA A 301 -19.09 -3.73 -15.29
CA ALA A 301 -17.75 -4.09 -14.83
C ALA A 301 -16.67 -3.37 -15.66
N ALA A 302 -15.61 -2.90 -14.99
CA ALA A 302 -14.48 -2.26 -15.66
C ALA A 302 -13.16 -2.39 -14.87
N PHE A 303 -12.03 -2.56 -15.55
CA PHE A 303 -10.72 -2.27 -14.94
C PHE A 303 -10.55 -0.77 -14.85
N VAL A 304 -10.45 -0.24 -13.63
CA VAL A 304 -10.29 1.21 -13.43
C VAL A 304 -8.85 1.62 -13.20
N THR A 305 -7.89 0.69 -13.17
CA THR A 305 -6.46 1.02 -13.02
C THR A 305 -5.90 1.93 -14.14
N PRO A 306 -6.24 1.76 -15.44
CA PRO A 306 -5.86 2.75 -16.46
C PRO A 306 -6.57 4.08 -16.24
N ALA A 307 -5.81 5.19 -16.30
CA ALA A 307 -6.33 6.53 -16.07
C ALA A 307 -7.54 6.86 -16.94
N GLY A 308 -7.48 6.51 -18.23
CA GLY A 308 -8.56 6.72 -19.20
C GLY A 308 -9.89 6.05 -18.86
N ILE A 309 -9.90 4.98 -18.06
CA ILE A 309 -11.15 4.33 -17.64
C ILE A 309 -11.54 4.85 -16.26
N GLY A 310 -10.62 4.78 -15.30
CA GLY A 310 -10.89 5.14 -13.92
C GLY A 310 -11.25 6.61 -13.70
N ILE A 311 -10.56 7.55 -14.36
CA ILE A 311 -10.85 8.99 -14.24
C ILE A 311 -12.19 9.32 -14.89
N ASN A 312 -12.52 8.75 -16.05
CA ASN A 312 -13.82 9.01 -16.68
C ASN A 312 -14.98 8.55 -15.78
N ILE A 313 -14.88 7.37 -15.14
CA ILE A 313 -15.94 6.85 -14.26
C ILE A 313 -16.03 7.65 -12.94
N LEU A 314 -14.89 7.90 -12.29
CA LEU A 314 -14.85 8.39 -10.91
C LEU A 314 -14.58 9.89 -10.78
N ASP A 315 -14.18 10.59 -11.84
CA ASP A 315 -13.47 11.88 -11.80
C ASP A 315 -12.06 11.77 -11.20
N ARG A 316 -11.18 12.72 -11.55
CA ARG A 316 -9.75 12.73 -11.22
C ARG A 316 -9.51 12.63 -9.72
N ARG A 317 -10.26 13.38 -8.93
CA ARG A 317 -10.11 13.42 -7.46
C ARG A 317 -10.29 12.04 -6.83
N TRP A 318 -11.33 11.33 -7.23
CA TRP A 318 -11.71 10.07 -6.60
C TRP A 318 -10.91 8.91 -7.17
N TYR A 319 -10.52 8.98 -8.44
CA TYR A 319 -9.51 8.09 -9.01
C TYR A 319 -8.19 8.18 -8.23
N ASP A 320 -7.69 9.41 -8.01
CA ASP A 320 -6.46 9.63 -7.25
C ASP A 320 -6.57 9.02 -5.85
N GLN A 321 -7.68 9.28 -5.14
CA GLN A 321 -7.90 8.84 -3.78
C GLN A 321 -8.13 7.32 -3.62
N TYR A 322 -8.89 6.68 -4.52
CA TYR A 322 -9.36 5.31 -4.32
C TYR A 322 -8.73 4.27 -5.25
N VAL A 323 -8.15 4.69 -6.37
CA VAL A 323 -7.56 3.80 -7.38
C VAL A 323 -6.04 3.91 -7.41
N SER A 324 -5.48 5.12 -7.38
CA SER A 324 -4.03 5.34 -7.48
C SER A 324 -3.32 5.32 -6.11
N ALA A 325 -3.86 6.08 -5.13
CA ALA A 325 -3.16 6.37 -3.89
C ALA A 325 -2.76 5.10 -3.11
N GLY A 326 -1.45 4.98 -2.84
CA GLY A 326 -0.89 3.97 -1.95
C GLY A 326 -0.93 2.54 -2.48
N ARG A 327 -1.27 2.33 -3.76
CA ARG A 327 -1.29 1.01 -4.40
C ARG A 327 0.10 0.58 -4.85
N SER A 328 0.36 -0.73 -4.85
CA SER A 328 1.56 -1.28 -5.46
C SER A 328 1.45 -1.22 -6.99
N VAL A 329 2.58 -1.28 -7.69
CA VAL A 329 2.59 -1.18 -9.17
C VAL A 329 1.88 -2.34 -9.88
N GLY A 330 1.71 -3.46 -9.18
CA GLY A 330 0.99 -4.64 -9.67
C GLY A 330 -0.47 -4.74 -9.22
N ASP A 331 -0.98 -3.78 -8.44
CA ASP A 331 -2.35 -3.85 -7.92
C ASP A 331 -3.36 -3.59 -9.03
N VAL A 332 -4.39 -4.43 -9.09
CA VAL A 332 -5.50 -4.30 -10.04
C VAL A 332 -6.74 -3.83 -9.28
N VAL A 333 -7.46 -2.85 -9.85
CA VAL A 333 -8.70 -2.32 -9.28
C VAL A 333 -9.82 -2.50 -10.30
N ILE A 334 -10.90 -3.16 -9.87
CA ILE A 334 -12.09 -3.41 -10.69
C ILE A 334 -13.25 -2.63 -10.10
N TRP A 335 -13.91 -1.82 -10.93
CA TRP A 335 -15.19 -1.23 -10.58
C TRP A 335 -16.34 -2.14 -11.01
N VAL A 336 -17.32 -2.28 -10.13
CA VAL A 336 -18.53 -3.04 -10.38
C VAL A 336 -19.74 -2.19 -10.03
N GLY A 337 -20.73 -2.18 -10.90
CA GLY A 337 -21.98 -1.42 -10.75
C GLY A 337 -23.20 -2.31 -11.00
N PHE A 338 -24.27 -2.06 -10.26
CA PHE A 338 -25.52 -2.80 -10.32
C PHE A 338 -26.72 -1.85 -10.27
N ARG A 339 -27.72 -2.15 -11.08
CA ARG A 339 -29.03 -1.50 -11.07
C ARG A 339 -30.12 -2.55 -11.22
N GLY A 340 -31.12 -2.54 -10.36
CA GLY A 340 -32.24 -3.48 -10.42
C GLY A 340 -32.66 -4.04 -9.06
N PRO A 341 -33.77 -4.78 -9.03
CA PRO A 341 -34.35 -5.32 -7.79
C PRO A 341 -33.47 -6.35 -7.07
N ILE A 342 -32.48 -6.96 -7.74
CA ILE A 342 -31.55 -7.93 -7.14
C ILE A 342 -30.11 -7.46 -7.36
N GLY A 343 -29.55 -6.76 -6.36
CA GLY A 343 -28.13 -6.37 -6.36
C GLY A 343 -27.20 -7.48 -5.88
N PHE A 344 -25.89 -7.24 -5.90
CA PHE A 344 -24.92 -8.18 -5.35
C PHE A 344 -24.78 -8.09 -3.81
N ARG A 345 -25.18 -6.97 -3.19
CA ARG A 345 -25.23 -6.84 -1.72
C ARG A 345 -26.66 -6.69 -1.24
N ASP A 346 -26.97 -7.33 -0.12
CA ASP A 346 -28.17 -7.00 0.64
C ASP A 346 -27.90 -5.80 1.55
N THR A 347 -28.15 -4.60 1.03
CA THR A 347 -27.97 -3.35 1.77
C THR A 347 -29.02 -3.14 2.87
N ARG A 348 -30.05 -4.00 2.96
CA ARG A 348 -31.14 -3.92 3.96
C ARG A 348 -30.94 -4.91 5.12
N ALA A 349 -30.09 -5.92 4.95
CA ALA A 349 -29.72 -6.84 6.02
C ALA A 349 -28.85 -6.13 7.07
N THR A 350 -29.30 -6.14 8.32
CA THR A 350 -28.52 -5.72 9.50
C THR A 350 -27.51 -6.77 9.96
N ALA A 351 -27.17 -7.74 9.09
CA ALA A 351 -26.38 -8.91 9.43
C ALA A 351 -24.87 -8.66 9.33
N VAL A 352 -24.11 -9.54 9.98
CA VAL A 352 -22.65 -9.66 9.84
C VAL A 352 -22.31 -9.78 8.36
N ALA A 353 -21.29 -9.04 7.90
CA ALA A 353 -20.82 -9.11 6.52
C ALA A 353 -20.48 -10.59 6.17
N PRO A 354 -20.86 -11.06 4.97
CA PRO A 354 -20.62 -12.45 4.59
C PRO A 354 -19.12 -12.73 4.47
N GLU A 355 -18.66 -13.98 4.59
CA GLU A 355 -17.24 -14.29 4.33
C GLU A 355 -16.87 -14.09 2.85
N VAL A 356 -17.83 -14.34 1.94
CA VAL A 356 -17.72 -14.23 0.48
C VAL A 356 -19.02 -13.67 -0.11
N TYR A 357 -18.98 -12.94 -1.22
CA TYR A 357 -20.16 -12.62 -2.01
C TYR A 357 -20.57 -13.85 -2.85
N ASP A 358 -21.50 -14.66 -2.33
CA ASP A 358 -21.92 -15.92 -2.97
C ASP A 358 -22.54 -15.71 -4.37
N ASN A 359 -23.13 -14.53 -4.59
CA ASN A 359 -23.78 -14.13 -5.82
C ASN A 359 -22.85 -13.45 -6.84
N LEU A 360 -21.54 -13.35 -6.55
CA LEU A 360 -20.59 -12.68 -7.43
C LEU A 360 -19.21 -13.34 -7.38
N ARG A 361 -18.71 -13.78 -8.54
CA ARG A 361 -17.36 -14.32 -8.67
C ARG A 361 -16.72 -13.91 -10.00
N ILE A 362 -15.39 -13.90 -10.05
CA ILE A 362 -14.65 -13.68 -11.30
C ILE A 362 -14.18 -15.03 -11.84
N ARG A 363 -14.39 -15.27 -13.13
CA ARG A 363 -13.85 -16.43 -13.85
C ARG A 363 -12.87 -15.97 -14.92
N GLN A 364 -11.71 -16.59 -14.97
CA GLN A 364 -10.75 -16.42 -16.06
C GLN A 364 -10.13 -17.79 -16.37
N ASP A 365 -10.39 -18.31 -17.57
CA ASP A 365 -10.11 -19.71 -17.94
C ASP A 365 -10.70 -20.69 -16.90
N ASP A 366 -9.88 -21.60 -16.37
CA ASP A 366 -10.24 -22.57 -15.33
C ASP A 366 -10.16 -21.99 -13.90
N ARG A 367 -9.71 -20.74 -13.73
CA ARG A 367 -9.54 -20.09 -12.42
C ARG A 367 -10.82 -19.35 -12.02
N THR A 368 -11.37 -19.71 -10.87
CA THR A 368 -12.43 -18.95 -10.19
C THR A 368 -11.83 -18.16 -9.04
N ILE A 369 -12.09 -16.85 -9.01
CA ILE A 369 -11.65 -15.92 -7.97
C ILE A 369 -12.88 -15.53 -7.16
N ALA A 370 -12.90 -15.93 -5.89
CA ALA A 370 -13.95 -15.56 -4.95
C ALA A 370 -13.79 -14.09 -4.52
N LEU A 371 -14.90 -13.38 -4.40
CA LEU A 371 -14.91 -11.98 -3.97
C LEU A 371 -15.32 -11.91 -2.50
N THR A 372 -14.47 -11.34 -1.65
CA THR A 372 -14.73 -11.21 -0.20
C THR A 372 -14.96 -9.73 0.16
N PRO A 373 -15.61 -9.42 1.29
CA PRO A 373 -15.75 -8.03 1.73
C PRO A 373 -14.43 -7.32 2.00
N GLU A 374 -13.35 -8.04 2.33
CA GLU A 374 -12.01 -7.46 2.52
C GLU A 374 -11.42 -6.87 1.24
N LEU A 375 -11.86 -7.37 0.08
CA LEU A 375 -11.50 -6.84 -1.23
C LEU A 375 -12.36 -5.65 -1.64
N PHE A 376 -13.52 -5.43 -0.99
CA PHE A 376 -14.57 -4.55 -1.50
C PHE A 376 -14.72 -3.23 -0.75
N LYS A 377 -14.59 -2.11 -1.47
CA LYS A 377 -14.94 -0.78 -0.97
C LYS A 377 -16.20 -0.27 -1.66
N ALA A 378 -17.26 -0.07 -0.87
CA ALA A 378 -18.45 0.62 -1.34
C ALA A 378 -18.12 2.07 -1.74
N LEU A 379 -18.55 2.48 -2.93
CA LEU A 379 -18.52 3.87 -3.38
C LEU A 379 -19.91 4.21 -3.90
N PRO A 380 -20.75 4.96 -3.17
CA PRO A 380 -22.15 5.17 -3.55
C PRO A 380 -22.32 6.19 -4.69
N PHE A 381 -21.28 6.40 -5.51
CA PHE A 381 -21.26 7.40 -6.57
C PHE A 381 -20.32 7.00 -7.70
N HIS A 382 -20.64 7.53 -8.88
CA HIS A 382 -19.75 7.76 -10.01
C HIS A 382 -19.98 9.21 -10.45
N HIS A 383 -19.03 9.80 -11.18
CA HIS A 383 -19.09 11.21 -11.59
C HIS A 383 -19.22 11.42 -13.09
N ILE A 384 -19.23 10.35 -13.87
CA ILE A 384 -19.45 10.44 -15.31
C ILE A 384 -20.86 10.95 -15.63
N ALA A 385 -20.94 11.91 -16.55
CA ALA A 385 -22.21 12.45 -17.01
C ALA A 385 -23.00 11.40 -17.80
N GLU A 386 -24.34 11.49 -17.75
CA GLU A 386 -25.28 10.66 -18.51
C GLU A 386 -25.29 9.15 -18.16
N ALA A 387 -24.52 8.72 -17.15
CA ALA A 387 -24.64 7.38 -16.61
C ALA A 387 -25.97 7.17 -15.84
N PRO A 388 -26.51 5.94 -15.84
CA PRO A 388 -27.69 5.61 -15.07
C PRO A 388 -27.40 5.66 -13.56
N THR A 389 -28.40 6.03 -12.77
CA THR A 389 -28.32 5.85 -11.31
C THR A 389 -28.23 4.37 -10.97
N LEU A 390 -27.22 4.00 -10.19
CA LEU A 390 -26.96 2.63 -9.76
C LEU A 390 -27.47 2.42 -8.32
N ASP A 391 -28.06 1.25 -8.07
CA ASP A 391 -28.54 0.86 -6.74
C ASP A 391 -27.40 0.40 -5.84
N ASP A 392 -26.36 -0.19 -6.44
CA ASP A 392 -25.16 -0.64 -5.76
C ASP A 392 -23.93 -0.51 -6.66
N GLN A 393 -22.80 -0.05 -6.12
CA GLN A 393 -21.53 -0.02 -6.84
C GLN A 393 -20.35 0.08 -5.86
N GLY A 394 -19.16 -0.25 -6.35
CA GLY A 394 -17.93 -0.10 -5.60
C GLY A 394 -16.71 -0.64 -6.32
N LEU A 395 -15.62 -0.76 -5.57
CA LEU A 395 -14.33 -1.20 -6.06
C LEU A 395 -13.89 -2.51 -5.40
N PHE A 396 -13.38 -3.42 -6.21
CA PHE A 396 -12.64 -4.59 -5.77
C PHE A 396 -11.14 -4.38 -5.99
N TYR A 397 -10.34 -4.66 -4.98
CA TYR A 397 -8.88 -4.51 -5.00
C TYR A 397 -8.19 -5.86 -5.01
N PHE A 398 -7.24 -6.04 -5.90
CA PHE A 398 -6.45 -7.27 -6.02
C PHE A 398 -4.97 -6.94 -5.95
N ALA A 399 -4.26 -7.60 -5.02
CA ALA A 399 -2.81 -7.59 -4.98
C ALA A 399 -2.23 -8.35 -6.18
N PRO A 400 -0.93 -8.17 -6.51
CA PRO A 400 -0.30 -8.83 -7.65
C PRO A 400 -0.52 -10.35 -7.63
N GLY A 401 -0.94 -10.92 -8.77
CA GLY A 401 -1.21 -12.35 -8.93
C GLY A 401 -2.51 -12.88 -8.29
N THR A 402 -3.20 -12.10 -7.44
CA THR A 402 -4.45 -12.54 -6.77
C THR A 402 -5.70 -12.34 -7.65
N GLY A 403 -5.70 -11.30 -8.48
CA GLY A 403 -6.79 -10.94 -9.39
C GLY A 403 -6.71 -11.61 -10.77
N PRO A 404 -7.65 -11.28 -11.68
CA PRO A 404 -7.56 -11.68 -13.08
C PRO A 404 -6.38 -10.98 -13.78
N ASP A 405 -5.76 -11.67 -14.73
CA ASP A 405 -4.78 -11.07 -15.65
C ASP A 405 -5.49 -10.00 -16.48
N PRO A 406 -5.07 -8.72 -16.39
CA PRO A 406 -5.79 -7.64 -17.04
C PRO A 406 -5.62 -7.61 -18.56
N THR A 407 -4.64 -8.34 -19.11
CA THR A 407 -4.39 -8.43 -20.55
C THR A 407 -5.24 -9.47 -21.26
N ARG A 408 -5.98 -10.29 -20.49
CA ARG A 408 -6.79 -11.40 -21.02
C ARG A 408 -8.26 -11.21 -20.67
N PRO A 409 -9.19 -11.71 -21.52
CA PRO A 409 -10.60 -11.68 -21.18
C PRO A 409 -10.91 -12.42 -19.88
N TRP A 410 -11.87 -11.92 -19.12
CA TRP A 410 -12.41 -12.56 -17.91
C TRP A 410 -13.92 -12.31 -17.85
N SER A 411 -14.64 -13.02 -16.99
CA SER A 411 -16.08 -12.80 -16.79
C SER A 411 -16.42 -12.60 -15.33
N LEU A 412 -17.20 -11.56 -15.05
CA LEU A 412 -17.92 -11.41 -13.78
C LEU A 412 -19.16 -12.29 -13.84
N GLU A 413 -19.16 -13.41 -13.12
CA GLU A 413 -20.30 -14.30 -13.01
C GLU A 413 -21.25 -13.77 -11.93
N TYR A 414 -22.37 -13.17 -12.36
CA TYR A 414 -23.47 -12.79 -11.49
C TYR A 414 -24.41 -13.98 -11.31
N VAL A 415 -24.61 -14.40 -10.07
CA VAL A 415 -25.39 -15.60 -9.74
C VAL A 415 -26.68 -15.17 -9.07
N VAL A 416 -27.81 -15.64 -9.57
CA VAL A 416 -29.14 -15.39 -9.00
C VAL A 416 -29.73 -16.70 -8.53
N ASP A 417 -29.88 -16.83 -7.22
CA ASP A 417 -30.56 -17.97 -6.62
C ASP A 417 -32.07 -17.83 -6.79
N GLY A 418 -32.73 -18.92 -7.16
CA GLY A 418 -34.18 -19.01 -7.08
C GLY A 418 -34.66 -19.10 -5.63
N ASP A 419 -35.95 -18.88 -5.43
CA ASP A 419 -36.62 -19.18 -4.17
C ASP A 419 -37.10 -20.63 -4.15
N LEU A 420 -37.26 -21.22 -2.97
CA LEU A 420 -37.98 -22.48 -2.83
C LEU A 420 -39.44 -22.35 -3.33
N ALA A 421 -39.82 -23.26 -4.21
CA ALA A 421 -41.19 -23.39 -4.70
C ALA A 421 -42.13 -23.80 -3.56
N ARG A 422 -43.41 -23.39 -3.69
CA ARG A 422 -44.42 -23.75 -2.69
C ARG A 422 -44.63 -25.27 -2.70
N GLY A 423 -44.39 -25.91 -1.57
CA GLY A 423 -44.52 -27.37 -1.43
C GLY A 423 -43.26 -28.15 -1.77
N ALA A 424 -42.12 -27.47 -2.00
CA ALA A 424 -40.82 -28.11 -2.06
C ALA A 424 -40.50 -28.84 -0.73
N PRO A 425 -39.75 -29.96 -0.77
CA PRO A 425 -39.22 -30.62 0.43
C PRO A 425 -38.45 -29.65 1.34
N GLU A 426 -38.42 -29.93 2.64
CA GLU A 426 -37.78 -29.08 3.65
C GLU A 426 -36.24 -29.00 3.46
N ASP A 427 -35.65 -30.02 2.85
CA ASP A 427 -34.22 -30.15 2.54
C ASP A 427 -33.87 -29.80 1.08
N ALA A 428 -34.84 -29.32 0.30
CA ALA A 428 -34.59 -28.89 -1.06
C ALA A 428 -33.69 -27.63 -1.08
N VAL A 429 -32.81 -27.55 -2.07
CA VAL A 429 -31.99 -26.37 -2.37
C VAL A 429 -32.47 -25.83 -3.70
N PRO A 430 -32.85 -24.55 -3.78
CA PRO A 430 -33.26 -23.97 -5.05
C PRO A 430 -32.08 -23.90 -6.03
N ALA A 431 -32.37 -24.00 -7.32
CA ALA A 431 -31.41 -23.82 -8.39
C ALA A 431 -30.95 -22.37 -8.47
N SER A 432 -29.72 -22.18 -8.98
CA SER A 432 -29.13 -20.88 -9.24
C SER A 432 -28.84 -20.71 -10.73
N ALA A 433 -29.10 -19.52 -11.26
CA ALA A 433 -28.75 -19.15 -12.62
C ALA A 433 -27.47 -18.29 -12.62
N VAL A 434 -26.61 -18.47 -13.63
CA VAL A 434 -25.35 -17.73 -13.76
C VAL A 434 -25.37 -16.88 -15.04
N PHE A 435 -25.13 -15.58 -14.87
CA PHE A 435 -25.11 -14.60 -15.95
C PHE A 435 -23.71 -13.98 -16.05
N PRO A 436 -22.87 -14.44 -16.99
CA PRO A 436 -21.52 -13.90 -17.14
C PRO A 436 -21.55 -12.52 -17.83
N VAL A 437 -20.85 -11.55 -17.25
CA VAL A 437 -20.48 -10.27 -17.89
C VAL A 437 -19.04 -10.41 -18.36
N THR A 438 -18.82 -10.60 -19.67
CA THR A 438 -17.48 -10.78 -20.22
C THR A 438 -16.82 -9.42 -20.41
N TYR A 439 -15.60 -9.28 -19.92
CA TYR A 439 -14.80 -8.07 -20.03
C TYR A 439 -13.42 -8.40 -20.62
N ALA A 440 -12.96 -7.56 -21.54
CA ALA A 440 -11.58 -7.51 -21.99
C ALA A 440 -11.18 -6.05 -22.06
N ILE A 441 -10.00 -5.71 -21.55
CA ILE A 441 -9.52 -4.34 -21.61
C ILE A 441 -9.36 -3.91 -23.08
N PRO A 442 -9.76 -2.68 -23.46
CA PRO A 442 -9.59 -2.21 -24.83
C PRO A 442 -8.12 -2.25 -25.28
N ALA A 443 -7.87 -2.71 -26.51
CA ALA A 443 -6.52 -2.94 -27.03
C ALA A 443 -5.62 -1.69 -26.99
N ARG A 444 -6.20 -0.48 -27.01
CA ARG A 444 -5.44 0.78 -26.88
C ARG A 444 -4.69 0.92 -25.55
N TYR A 445 -5.19 0.30 -24.48
CA TYR A 445 -4.53 0.29 -23.17
C TYR A 445 -3.53 -0.86 -23.02
N VAL A 446 -3.43 -1.76 -24.01
CA VAL A 446 -2.46 -2.85 -23.99
C VAL A 446 -1.25 -2.43 -24.80
N ARG A 447 -0.06 -2.52 -24.21
CA ARG A 447 1.18 -2.22 -24.93
C ARG A 447 1.42 -3.29 -26.00
N ALA A 448 1.75 -2.84 -27.20
CA ALA A 448 2.07 -3.74 -28.32
C ALA A 448 3.30 -4.62 -28.01
N GLU A 449 4.30 -4.05 -27.33
CA GLU A 449 5.47 -4.77 -26.84
C GLU A 449 5.61 -4.51 -25.33
N PRO A 450 5.55 -5.55 -24.49
CA PRO A 450 5.75 -5.38 -23.05
C PRO A 450 7.17 -4.89 -22.74
N LEU A 451 7.32 -4.05 -21.71
CA LEU A 451 8.65 -3.66 -21.25
C LEU A 451 9.43 -4.91 -20.77
N PRO A 452 10.76 -4.96 -20.98
CA PRO A 452 11.57 -6.12 -20.62
C PRO A 452 11.59 -6.31 -19.10
N LEU A 453 11.54 -7.56 -18.62
CA LEU A 453 11.67 -7.84 -17.19
C LEU A 453 13.01 -7.30 -16.67
N PRO A 454 13.05 -6.77 -15.43
CA PRO A 454 14.31 -6.41 -14.82
C PRO A 454 15.20 -7.66 -14.76
N PRO A 455 16.53 -7.52 -14.91
CA PRO A 455 17.44 -8.63 -14.68
C PRO A 455 17.14 -9.23 -13.31
N VAL A 456 16.97 -10.56 -13.24
CA VAL A 456 16.77 -11.25 -11.95
C VAL A 456 18.08 -11.17 -11.19
N GLU A 457 18.31 -10.08 -10.46
CA GLU A 457 19.34 -10.01 -9.44
C GLU A 457 18.87 -10.88 -8.27
N THR A 458 19.33 -12.12 -8.25
CA THR A 458 19.14 -12.97 -7.07
C THR A 458 19.70 -12.25 -5.84
N ALA A 459 19.08 -12.40 -4.66
CA ALA A 459 19.54 -11.76 -3.42
C ALA A 459 21.05 -11.96 -3.14
N ALA A 460 21.64 -13.05 -3.65
CA ALA A 460 23.08 -13.31 -3.60
C ALA A 460 23.94 -12.35 -4.46
N ALA A 461 23.43 -11.87 -5.60
CA ALA A 461 24.09 -10.89 -6.45
C ALA A 461 23.95 -9.46 -5.90
N ALA A 462 22.78 -9.11 -5.33
CA ALA A 462 22.55 -7.82 -4.67
C ALA A 462 23.38 -7.67 -3.38
N LEU A 463 23.63 -8.76 -2.65
CA LEU A 463 24.58 -8.79 -1.53
C LEU A 463 26.04 -8.58 -1.98
N ASP A 464 26.39 -8.86 -3.24
CA ASP A 464 27.78 -8.85 -3.70
C ASP A 464 28.18 -7.54 -4.41
N SER A 465 27.24 -6.83 -5.04
CA SER A 465 27.50 -5.59 -5.79
C SER A 465 27.62 -4.34 -4.90
N GLY A 466 27.16 -4.36 -3.64
CA GLY A 466 27.13 -3.18 -2.76
C GLY A 466 27.82 -3.31 -1.39
N LEU A 467 28.32 -4.47 -0.99
CA LEU A 467 28.91 -4.67 0.34
C LEU A 467 30.44 -4.47 0.34
N ASP A 468 30.91 -3.36 0.94
CA ASP A 468 32.32 -3.19 1.33
C ASP A 468 32.66 -4.05 2.56
N TRP A 469 32.76 -5.36 2.36
CA TRP A 469 33.18 -6.29 3.40
C TRP A 469 34.58 -5.94 3.95
N GLN A 470 35.45 -5.30 3.18
CA GLN A 470 36.77 -4.89 3.66
C GLN A 470 36.67 -3.77 4.69
N GLY A 471 35.77 -2.80 4.47
CA GLY A 471 35.41 -1.77 5.44
C GLY A 471 34.89 -2.36 6.75
N ILE A 472 33.94 -3.30 6.67
CA ILE A 472 33.35 -3.95 7.87
C ILE A 472 34.43 -4.63 8.74
N TRP A 473 35.42 -5.28 8.12
CA TRP A 473 36.52 -5.91 8.86
C TRP A 473 37.46 -4.88 9.51
N ARG A 474 37.69 -3.74 8.85
CA ARG A 474 38.52 -2.66 9.41
C ARG A 474 37.84 -1.98 10.60
N ASP A 475 36.52 -1.88 10.59
CA ASP A 475 35.74 -1.21 11.63
C ASP A 475 35.53 -2.06 12.89
N GLN A 476 35.77 -3.37 12.83
CA GLN A 476 35.60 -4.29 13.97
C GLN A 476 36.90 -5.01 14.41
N PRO A 477 38.01 -4.29 14.67
CA PRO A 477 39.31 -4.92 14.93
C PRO A 477 39.32 -5.77 16.21
N VAL A 478 38.56 -5.36 17.24
CA VAL A 478 38.45 -6.09 18.51
C VAL A 478 37.74 -7.42 18.31
N THR A 479 36.62 -7.44 17.58
CA THR A 479 35.85 -8.66 17.29
C THR A 479 36.69 -9.64 16.48
N VAL A 480 37.40 -9.16 15.46
CA VAL A 480 38.28 -9.97 14.62
C VAL A 480 39.42 -10.57 15.46
N ALA A 481 40.11 -9.76 16.26
CA ALA A 481 41.21 -10.22 17.11
C ALA A 481 40.76 -11.28 18.13
N LEU A 482 39.64 -11.05 18.81
CA LEU A 482 39.06 -12.01 19.77
C LEU A 482 38.56 -13.28 19.08
N GLY A 483 38.01 -13.17 17.86
CA GLY A 483 37.59 -14.31 17.05
C GLY A 483 38.77 -15.23 16.72
N PHE A 484 39.87 -14.67 16.21
CA PHE A 484 41.10 -15.41 15.94
C PHE A 484 41.71 -16.01 17.22
N ALA A 485 41.77 -15.22 18.31
CA ALA A 485 42.28 -15.71 19.60
C ALA A 485 41.44 -16.89 20.13
N THR A 486 40.11 -16.83 19.99
CA THR A 486 39.20 -17.90 20.42
C THR A 486 39.39 -19.16 19.57
N ALA A 487 39.42 -19.02 18.24
CA ALA A 487 39.68 -20.15 17.34
C ALA A 487 41.04 -20.81 17.64
N LEU A 488 42.09 -19.99 17.82
CA LEU A 488 43.42 -20.46 18.17
C LEU A 488 43.46 -21.16 19.53
N ALA A 489 42.81 -20.61 20.56
CA ALA A 489 42.76 -21.21 21.89
C ALA A 489 42.10 -22.60 21.86
N VAL A 490 41.02 -22.78 21.09
CA VAL A 490 40.38 -24.09 20.91
C VAL A 490 41.31 -25.06 20.19
N ILE A 491 41.94 -24.63 19.09
CA ILE A 491 42.87 -25.46 18.32
C ILE A 491 44.07 -25.89 19.18
N LEU A 492 44.66 -24.97 19.96
CA LEU A 492 45.76 -25.26 20.88
C LEU A 492 45.34 -26.24 21.97
N THR A 493 44.15 -26.05 22.55
CA THR A 493 43.62 -26.96 23.59
C THR A 493 43.48 -28.38 23.06
N LEU A 494 43.05 -28.54 21.80
CA LEU A 494 42.90 -29.85 21.17
C LEU A 494 44.22 -30.45 20.70
N THR A 495 45.16 -29.63 20.23
CA THR A 495 46.51 -30.08 19.84
C THR A 495 47.28 -30.57 21.06
N PHE A 496 47.25 -29.82 22.16
CA PHE A 496 47.94 -30.15 23.41
C PHE A 496 47.10 -30.97 24.39
N GLN A 497 45.99 -31.56 23.94
CA GLN A 497 45.07 -32.32 24.79
C GLN A 497 45.77 -33.40 25.64
N ARG A 498 46.80 -34.07 25.10
CA ARG A 498 47.55 -35.12 25.80
C ARG A 498 48.30 -34.59 27.03
N LEU A 499 48.80 -33.34 26.97
CA LEU A 499 49.49 -32.70 28.08
C LEU A 499 48.49 -32.18 29.12
N ILE A 500 47.39 -31.58 28.66
CA ILE A 500 46.38 -30.94 29.51
C ILE A 500 45.61 -31.99 30.33
N VAL A 501 45.25 -33.14 29.74
CA VAL A 501 44.47 -34.19 30.42
C VAL A 501 45.28 -34.90 31.52
N ARG A 502 46.61 -34.76 31.54
CA ARG A 502 47.47 -35.29 32.61
C ARG A 502 47.15 -34.69 33.98
N ASN A 503 46.66 -33.44 34.03
CA ASN A 503 46.15 -32.81 35.24
C ASN A 503 44.63 -32.59 35.13
N ARG A 504 43.86 -33.40 35.88
CA ARG A 504 42.39 -33.38 35.85
C ARG A 504 41.79 -32.04 36.28
N THR A 505 42.44 -31.31 37.18
CA THR A 505 41.97 -30.00 37.64
C THR A 505 42.19 -28.95 36.57
N LEU A 506 43.39 -28.94 35.96
CA LEU A 506 43.74 -28.01 34.88
C LEU A 506 42.80 -28.18 33.67
N TYR A 507 42.58 -29.41 33.21
CA TYR A 507 41.65 -29.69 32.12
C TYR A 507 40.22 -29.22 32.43
N ARG A 508 39.76 -29.41 33.68
CA ARG A 508 38.41 -28.98 34.09
C ARG A 508 38.25 -27.47 34.06
N VAL A 509 39.24 -26.72 34.58
CA VAL A 509 39.22 -25.26 34.61
C VAL A 509 39.25 -24.70 33.19
N ILE A 510 40.17 -25.17 32.34
CA ILE A 510 40.28 -24.72 30.95
C ILE A 510 38.98 -25.00 30.18
N ARG A 511 38.44 -26.22 30.29
CA ARG A 511 37.21 -26.59 29.58
C ARG A 511 36.02 -25.75 30.03
N ILE A 512 35.79 -25.58 31.33
CA ILE A 512 34.66 -24.78 31.81
C ILE A 512 34.83 -23.31 31.43
N GLY A 513 36.03 -22.75 31.61
CA GLY A 513 36.32 -21.37 31.24
C GLY A 513 36.07 -21.10 29.76
N LEU A 514 36.52 -22.00 28.89
CA LEU A 514 36.32 -21.87 27.45
C LEU A 514 34.84 -22.02 27.04
N LEU A 515 34.10 -22.94 27.66
CA LEU A 515 32.66 -23.08 27.42
C LEU A 515 31.88 -21.83 27.86
N VAL A 516 32.22 -21.27 29.02
CA VAL A 516 31.60 -20.03 29.52
C VAL A 516 31.93 -18.86 28.60
N TRP A 517 33.18 -18.74 28.14
CA TRP A 517 33.60 -17.74 27.16
C TRP A 517 32.82 -17.86 25.85
N ILE A 518 32.64 -19.08 25.34
CA ILE A 518 31.97 -19.32 24.07
C ILE A 518 30.46 -19.06 24.17
N VAL A 519 29.81 -19.40 25.27
CA VAL A 519 28.39 -19.04 25.47
C VAL A 519 28.23 -17.54 25.68
N GLY A 520 29.03 -16.94 26.58
CA GLY A 520 28.90 -15.54 26.95
C GLY A 520 29.33 -14.57 25.85
N TRP A 521 30.57 -14.69 25.39
CA TRP A 521 31.10 -13.78 24.39
C TRP A 521 30.67 -14.17 22.97
N LEU A 522 31.01 -15.38 22.50
CA LEU A 522 30.74 -15.79 21.11
C LEU A 522 29.23 -15.91 20.84
N GLY A 523 28.46 -16.47 21.78
CA GLY A 523 27.03 -16.68 21.66
C GLY A 523 26.17 -15.46 21.93
N ILE A 524 26.25 -14.88 23.14
CA ILE A 524 25.35 -13.81 23.59
C ILE A 524 25.80 -12.43 23.11
N VAL A 525 27.08 -12.08 23.29
CA VAL A 525 27.57 -10.73 22.95
C VAL A 525 27.76 -10.56 21.45
N ALA A 526 28.39 -11.52 20.79
CA ALA A 526 28.81 -11.38 19.41
C ALA A 526 27.89 -12.08 18.39
N GLY A 527 26.88 -12.83 18.84
CA GLY A 527 25.88 -13.46 17.96
C GLY A 527 26.44 -14.51 16.98
N GLY A 528 27.63 -15.06 17.24
CA GLY A 528 28.36 -15.93 16.30
C GLY A 528 27.77 -17.34 16.17
N GLN A 529 26.65 -17.47 15.45
CA GLN A 529 26.00 -18.75 15.18
C GLN A 529 26.06 -19.08 13.69
N LEU A 530 26.59 -20.27 13.35
CA LEU A 530 26.52 -20.77 11.98
C LEU A 530 25.11 -21.24 11.67
N THR A 531 24.44 -20.53 10.76
CA THR A 531 23.09 -20.84 10.26
C THR A 531 23.14 -21.48 8.87
N VAL A 532 22.01 -22.05 8.45
CA VAL A 532 21.84 -22.60 7.09
C VAL A 532 22.03 -21.50 6.03
N LEU A 533 21.70 -20.24 6.34
CA LEU A 533 21.83 -19.12 5.42
C LEU A 533 23.28 -18.88 5.00
N HIS A 534 24.24 -18.90 5.94
CA HIS A 534 25.66 -18.73 5.60
C HIS A 534 26.20 -19.88 4.74
N LEU A 535 25.69 -21.11 4.94
CA LEU A 535 26.06 -22.24 4.09
C LEU A 535 25.47 -22.08 2.68
N MET A 536 24.22 -21.62 2.56
CA MET A 536 23.60 -21.36 1.26
C MET A 536 24.35 -20.27 0.49
N ASN A 537 24.77 -19.18 1.15
CA ASN A 537 25.56 -18.13 0.51
C ASN A 537 26.87 -18.66 -0.12
N VAL A 538 27.56 -19.60 0.54
CA VAL A 538 28.80 -20.20 0.00
C VAL A 538 28.52 -21.23 -1.09
N VAL A 539 27.47 -22.05 -0.92
CA VAL A 539 27.13 -23.11 -1.89
C VAL A 539 26.62 -22.54 -3.21
N GLN A 540 25.94 -21.39 -3.19
CA GLN A 540 25.33 -20.76 -4.37
C GLN A 540 26.34 -20.11 -5.33
N VAL A 541 27.49 -19.63 -4.84
CA VAL A 541 28.56 -18.98 -5.63
C VAL A 541 28.92 -19.71 -6.93
N PRO A 542 29.28 -21.01 -6.93
CA PRO A 542 29.66 -21.73 -8.15
C PRO A 542 28.50 -21.98 -9.13
N PHE A 543 27.24 -21.87 -8.70
CA PHE A 543 26.07 -22.11 -9.56
C PHE A 543 25.51 -20.83 -10.18
N TYR A 544 25.62 -19.70 -9.48
CA TYR A 544 24.94 -18.45 -9.85
C TYR A 544 25.89 -17.27 -10.12
N GLY A 545 27.21 -17.46 -10.00
CA GLY A 545 28.20 -16.49 -10.46
C GLY A 545 28.43 -15.26 -9.56
N GLY A 546 27.86 -15.21 -8.35
CA GLY A 546 28.12 -14.17 -7.35
C GLY A 546 29.43 -14.39 -6.59
N GLY A 547 30.00 -13.33 -6.02
CA GLY A 547 31.19 -13.35 -5.17
C GLY A 547 30.92 -13.74 -3.71
N PHE A 548 31.98 -13.68 -2.90
CA PHE A 548 31.94 -14.09 -1.49
C PHE A 548 31.59 -12.94 -0.52
N ALA A 549 31.23 -11.74 -1.01
CA ALA A 549 31.09 -10.57 -0.14
C ALA A 549 30.03 -10.79 0.96
N GLY A 550 28.87 -11.40 0.63
CA GLY A 550 27.84 -11.70 1.62
C GLY A 550 28.26 -12.73 2.68
N PHE A 551 29.20 -13.64 2.38
CA PHE A 551 29.80 -14.52 3.39
C PHE A 551 30.83 -13.77 4.24
N LEU A 552 31.68 -12.97 3.59
CA LEU A 552 32.75 -12.21 4.22
C LEU A 552 32.23 -11.02 5.04
N ALA A 553 31.00 -10.55 4.81
CA ALA A 553 30.40 -9.41 5.51
C ALA A 553 30.30 -9.60 7.02
N GLU A 554 30.29 -10.85 7.51
CA GLU A 554 30.27 -11.17 8.94
C GLU A 554 31.62 -11.76 9.39
N PRO A 555 32.52 -10.94 9.98
CA PRO A 555 33.90 -11.36 10.23
C PRO A 555 34.00 -12.54 11.19
N LEU A 556 33.17 -12.56 12.24
CA LEU A 556 33.22 -13.59 13.28
C LEU A 556 32.73 -14.95 12.78
N ILE A 557 31.61 -14.97 12.06
CA ILE A 557 31.05 -16.19 11.47
C ILE A 557 31.97 -16.71 10.36
N THR A 558 32.61 -15.82 9.60
CA THR A 558 33.67 -16.18 8.66
C THR A 558 34.83 -16.88 9.35
N ILE A 559 35.39 -16.29 10.42
CA ILE A 559 36.54 -16.87 11.15
C ILE A 559 36.18 -18.24 11.74
N VAL A 560 35.03 -18.35 12.41
CA VAL A 560 34.60 -19.60 13.03
C VAL A 560 34.25 -20.65 11.97
N GLY A 561 33.62 -20.25 10.86
CA GLY A 561 33.28 -21.11 9.73
C GLY A 561 34.51 -21.68 9.04
N ILE A 562 35.51 -20.84 8.74
CA ILE A 562 36.79 -21.29 8.17
C ILE A 562 37.53 -22.20 9.16
N ALA A 563 37.58 -21.85 10.45
CA ALA A 563 38.19 -22.69 11.46
C ALA A 563 37.51 -24.07 11.57
N ALA A 564 36.18 -24.11 11.51
CA ALA A 564 35.42 -25.36 11.49
C ALA A 564 35.73 -26.18 10.22
N LEU A 565 35.75 -25.55 9.04
CA LEU A 565 36.03 -26.20 7.77
C LEU A 565 37.45 -26.80 7.71
N VAL A 566 38.46 -26.03 8.13
CA VAL A 566 39.87 -26.45 8.14
C VAL A 566 40.13 -27.59 9.13
N THR A 567 39.42 -27.59 10.26
CA THR A 567 39.66 -28.58 11.31
C THR A 567 38.82 -29.85 11.19
N LEU A 568 37.73 -29.81 10.41
CA LEU A 568 36.83 -30.95 10.17
C LEU A 568 37.57 -32.21 9.67
N PRO A 569 38.54 -32.15 8.73
CA PRO A 569 39.27 -33.35 8.28
C PRO A 569 40.09 -34.02 9.38
N PHE A 570 40.55 -33.27 10.39
CA PHE A 570 41.47 -33.75 11.41
C PHE A 570 40.76 -34.22 12.68
N TRP A 571 39.72 -33.50 13.13
CA TRP A 571 39.00 -33.76 14.40
C TRP A 571 37.51 -34.08 14.22
N GLY A 572 37.04 -34.14 12.97
CA GLY A 572 35.63 -34.34 12.64
C GLY A 572 34.73 -33.22 13.20
N ARG A 573 33.45 -33.53 13.40
CA ARG A 573 32.46 -32.60 13.98
C ARG A 573 32.71 -32.24 15.45
N SER A 574 33.60 -32.96 16.12
CA SER A 574 33.80 -32.88 17.57
C SER A 574 34.42 -31.56 18.02
N LEU A 575 35.21 -30.90 17.16
CA LEU A 575 35.80 -29.59 17.45
C LEU A 575 34.73 -28.50 17.44
N PHE A 576 33.89 -28.49 16.39
CA PHE A 576 32.83 -27.50 16.28
C PHE A 576 31.73 -27.72 17.32
N CYS A 577 31.03 -28.85 17.28
CA CYS A 577 29.86 -29.10 18.13
C CYS A 577 30.20 -29.18 19.62
N GLY A 578 31.44 -29.56 19.98
CA GLY A 578 31.86 -29.76 21.37
C GLY A 578 32.59 -28.57 22.00
N TRP A 579 33.14 -27.64 21.20
CA TRP A 579 33.92 -26.53 21.71
C TRP A 579 33.45 -25.20 21.14
N LEU A 580 33.51 -24.98 19.83
CA LEU A 580 33.22 -23.68 19.20
C LEU A 580 31.73 -23.32 19.09
N CYS A 581 30.83 -24.31 19.03
CA CYS A 581 29.40 -24.08 18.88
C CYS A 581 28.79 -23.53 20.19
N PRO A 582 28.23 -22.30 20.21
CA PRO A 582 27.62 -21.73 21.41
C PRO A 582 26.47 -22.58 21.96
N TYR A 583 25.65 -23.16 21.07
CA TYR A 583 24.55 -24.02 21.45
C TYR A 583 25.02 -25.31 22.13
N GLY A 584 26.02 -26.00 21.55
CA GLY A 584 26.61 -27.20 22.16
C GLY A 584 27.28 -26.89 23.51
N ALA A 585 27.97 -25.76 23.61
CA ALA A 585 28.60 -25.31 24.85
C ALA A 585 27.57 -25.03 25.96
N MET A 586 26.45 -24.39 25.59
CA MET A 586 25.33 -24.13 26.50
C MET A 586 24.71 -25.44 26.99
N GLN A 587 24.44 -26.40 26.10
CA GLN A 587 23.92 -27.71 26.48
C GLN A 587 24.84 -28.44 27.48
N GLU A 588 26.15 -28.36 27.29
CA GLU A 588 27.11 -28.97 28.23
C GLU A 588 27.12 -28.28 29.60
N LEU A 589 27.10 -26.94 29.64
CA LEU A 589 27.03 -26.16 30.87
C LEU A 589 25.72 -26.42 31.64
N LEU A 590 24.58 -26.41 30.95
CA LEU A 590 23.28 -26.76 31.53
C LEU A 590 23.27 -28.20 32.06
N GLY A 591 23.84 -29.14 31.31
CA GLY A 591 23.96 -30.55 31.74
C GLY A 591 24.85 -30.75 32.96
N ARG A 592 25.82 -29.85 33.21
CA ARG A 592 26.63 -29.82 34.45
C ARG A 592 25.83 -29.20 35.58
N LEU A 593 25.15 -28.08 35.34
CA LEU A 593 24.31 -27.40 36.32
C LEU A 593 23.20 -28.33 36.84
N ALA A 594 22.51 -29.04 35.94
CA ALA A 594 21.48 -30.02 36.27
C ALA A 594 22.00 -31.17 37.14
N ARG A 595 23.27 -31.60 36.97
CA ARG A 595 23.90 -32.61 37.82
C ARG A 595 24.20 -32.06 39.21
N THR A 596 24.63 -30.81 39.32
CA THR A 596 24.83 -30.14 40.61
C THR A 596 23.52 -30.06 41.40
N PHE A 597 22.41 -29.76 40.73
CA PHE A 597 21.07 -29.71 41.35
C PHE A 597 20.36 -31.08 41.45
N ARG A 598 21.05 -32.19 41.13
CA ARG A 598 20.51 -33.56 41.19
C ARG A 598 19.15 -33.74 40.49
N VAL A 599 18.96 -33.06 39.35
CA VAL A 599 17.76 -33.23 38.53
C VAL A 599 17.72 -34.68 38.04
N ARG A 600 16.65 -35.41 38.38
CA ARG A 600 16.46 -36.81 37.96
C ARG A 600 16.36 -36.86 36.44
N ARG A 601 17.29 -37.56 35.79
CA ARG A 601 17.19 -37.84 34.35
C ARG A 601 16.23 -39.01 34.15
N PRO A 602 15.11 -38.87 33.42
CA PRO A 602 14.30 -40.02 33.04
C PRO A 602 15.18 -40.95 32.20
N HIS A 603 15.27 -42.22 32.60
CA HIS A 603 15.90 -43.25 31.79
C HIS A 603 14.92 -43.64 30.70
N ILE A 604 15.18 -43.19 29.48
CA ILE A 604 14.41 -43.61 28.31
C ILE A 604 15.08 -44.89 27.82
N PRO A 605 14.46 -46.08 27.99
CA PRO A 605 15.02 -47.31 27.45
C PRO A 605 15.11 -47.19 25.92
N PRO A 606 16.15 -47.77 25.27
CA PRO A 606 16.26 -47.74 23.82
C PRO A 606 15.04 -48.43 23.21
N LEU A 607 14.19 -47.66 22.52
CA LEU A 607 13.09 -48.16 21.70
C LEU A 607 13.66 -48.73 20.40
N TRP A 608 14.42 -49.83 20.50
CA TRP A 608 14.80 -50.65 19.36
C TRP A 608 14.82 -52.12 19.80
N THR A 609 13.68 -52.78 19.64
CA THR A 609 13.58 -54.21 19.32
C THR A 609 12.91 -54.33 17.97
#